data_AF-A0A8S3EMY7-F1
#
_entry.id   AF-A0A8S3EMY7-F1
#
_cell.length_a   1.000
_cell.length_b   1.000
_cell.length_c   1.000
_cell.angle_alpha   90.00
_cell.angle_beta   90.00
_cell.angle_gamma   90.00
#
_symmetry.space_group_name_H-M   'P 1'
#
loop_
_entity.id
_entity.type
_entity.pdbx_description
1 polymer ?
#
loop_
_entity_poly.entity_id
_entity_poly.type
_entity_poly.pdbx_seq_one_letter_code
_entity_poly.pdbx_strand_id
1 'polypeptide(L)'
;RSICLCVPHNDRISLTNFTCACQDGFSGKRCEYEDVKIDISFYDVSIPQSLLFHCITVREHDLESLNPIPNRATMFKKIRFDQDTITFFFMSLPFHLIFVQLEDKFYLTVLQHIYTPSVTIQTKIARS
;
A
#
# COMPACT_ATOMS: atom_id res chain seq x y z
N ARG A 1 6.24 13.26 -18.99
CA ARG A 1 5.75 11.88 -18.77
C ARG A 1 4.30 11.97 -18.33
N SER A 2 3.35 11.33 -19.01
CA SER A 2 1.95 11.30 -18.54
C SER A 2 1.81 10.31 -17.40
N ILE A 3 1.19 10.75 -16.30
CA ILE A 3 0.91 9.94 -15.08
C ILE A 3 -0.34 9.06 -15.22
N CYS A 4 -1.08 9.20 -16.33
CA CYS A 4 -2.39 8.61 -16.55
C CYS A 4 -2.54 8.25 -18.03
N LEU A 5 -2.81 6.97 -18.33
CA LEU A 5 -3.09 6.47 -19.67
C LEU A 5 -4.54 5.97 -19.73
N CYS A 6 -5.40 6.67 -20.47
CA CYS A 6 -6.83 6.34 -20.53
C CYS A 6 -7.25 5.78 -21.89
N VAL A 7 -8.06 4.72 -21.86
CA VAL A 7 -8.65 4.10 -23.04
C VAL A 7 -10.18 4.25 -22.94
N PRO A 8 -10.84 4.87 -23.93
CA PRO A 8 -12.29 4.93 -23.97
C PRO A 8 -12.87 3.54 -24.24
N HIS A 9 -14.04 3.23 -23.68
CA HIS A 9 -14.70 1.94 -23.95
C HIS A 9 -15.35 1.87 -25.35
N ASN A 10 -15.54 3.02 -26.01
CA ASN A 10 -16.19 3.09 -27.32
C ASN A 10 -15.62 4.28 -28.12
N ASP A 11 -15.44 4.10 -29.44
CA ASP A 11 -14.77 5.06 -30.34
C ASP A 11 -15.57 6.35 -30.56
N ARG A 12 -16.86 6.35 -30.20
CA ARG A 12 -17.69 7.54 -30.15
C ARG A 12 -17.40 8.31 -28.86
N ILE A 13 -16.34 9.13 -28.90
CA ILE A 13 -15.84 10.07 -27.87
C ILE A 13 -16.81 10.21 -26.68
N SER A 14 -16.72 9.27 -25.73
CA SER A 14 -17.45 9.36 -24.47
C SER A 14 -16.46 9.80 -23.40
N LEU A 15 -16.45 11.10 -23.12
CA LEU A 15 -15.66 11.71 -22.04
C LEU A 15 -16.03 11.16 -20.64
N THR A 16 -17.09 10.36 -20.54
CA THR A 16 -17.63 9.81 -19.31
C THR A 16 -17.31 8.33 -19.11
N ASN A 17 -17.04 7.57 -20.19
CA ASN A 17 -16.86 6.11 -20.13
C ASN A 17 -15.49 5.66 -20.66
N PHE A 18 -14.51 5.64 -19.76
CA PHE A 18 -13.11 5.33 -20.03
C PHE A 18 -12.50 4.59 -18.83
N THR A 19 -11.44 3.84 -19.07
CA THR A 19 -10.60 3.22 -18.03
C THR A 19 -9.22 3.83 -18.12
N CYS A 20 -8.64 4.25 -17.00
CA CYS A 20 -7.27 4.72 -16.93
C CYS A 20 -6.36 3.75 -16.19
N ALA A 21 -5.15 3.59 -16.70
CA ALA A 21 -4.03 3.00 -15.99
C ALA A 21 -3.18 4.12 -15.38
N CYS A 22 -2.97 4.04 -14.08
CA CYS A 22 -2.19 5.02 -13.32
C CYS A 22 -0.74 4.57 -13.19
N GLN A 23 0.17 5.55 -13.20
CA GLN A 23 1.54 5.30 -12.77
C GLN A 23 1.55 5.00 -11.26
N ASP A 24 2.51 4.17 -10.83
CA ASP A 24 2.76 3.90 -9.40
C ASP A 24 2.76 5.20 -8.58
N GLY A 25 2.00 5.20 -7.48
CA GLY A 25 1.84 6.33 -6.58
C GLY A 25 0.65 7.23 -6.90
N PHE A 26 -0.12 6.93 -7.94
CA PHE A 26 -1.33 7.65 -8.29
C PHE A 26 -2.52 6.70 -8.46
N SER A 27 -3.70 7.18 -8.10
CA SER A 27 -4.95 6.44 -8.17
C SER A 27 -6.16 7.32 -8.45
N GLY A 28 -7.31 6.69 -8.67
CA GLY A 28 -8.55 7.37 -9.04
C GLY A 28 -8.94 7.14 -10.49
N LYS A 29 -10.11 7.64 -10.89
CA LYS A 29 -10.64 7.39 -12.24
C LYS A 29 -9.72 7.97 -13.32
N ARG A 30 -9.05 9.07 -13.00
CA ARG A 30 -8.12 9.83 -13.84
C ARG A 30 -6.74 9.97 -13.19
N CYS A 31 -6.40 9.12 -12.22
CA CYS A 31 -5.14 9.19 -11.47
C CYS A 31 -4.97 10.53 -10.73
N GLU A 32 -6.09 11.06 -10.22
CA GLU A 32 -6.19 12.36 -9.54
C GLU A 32 -5.78 12.34 -8.07
N TYR A 33 -5.62 11.16 -7.47
CA TYR A 33 -5.25 10.98 -6.08
C TYR A 33 -3.80 10.53 -5.97
N GLU A 34 -3.05 11.13 -5.06
CA GLU A 34 -1.74 10.64 -4.65
C GLU A 34 -1.90 9.55 -3.59
N ASP A 35 -1.28 8.41 -3.84
CA ASP A 35 -1.29 7.29 -2.92
C ASP A 35 -0.39 7.56 -1.72
N VAL A 36 -0.65 6.86 -0.62
CA VAL A 36 0.29 6.86 0.51
C VAL A 36 1.56 6.15 0.09
N LYS A 37 2.69 6.85 0.26
CA LYS A 37 4.02 6.31 0.02
C LYS A 37 4.59 5.78 1.33
N ILE A 38 5.07 4.54 1.31
CA ILE A 38 5.70 3.91 2.48
C ILE A 38 7.10 3.47 2.09
N ASP A 39 8.09 4.11 2.70
CA ASP A 39 9.50 3.79 2.53
C ASP A 39 9.96 2.97 3.74
N ILE A 40 10.32 1.71 3.50
CA ILE A 40 10.84 0.81 4.54
C ILE A 40 12.33 0.61 4.29
N SER A 41 13.14 1.02 5.26
CA SER A 41 14.57 0.74 5.29
C SER A 41 14.84 -0.55 6.08
N PHE A 42 15.79 -1.34 5.61
CA PHE A 42 16.24 -2.56 6.29
C PHE A 42 17.62 -2.33 6.89
N TYR A 43 17.83 -2.80 8.12
CA TYR A 43 19.12 -2.68 8.79
C TYR A 43 19.41 -3.94 9.60
N ASP A 44 20.56 -4.58 9.31
CA ASP A 44 21.00 -5.80 9.98
C ASP A 44 19.95 -6.94 9.93
N VAL A 45 19.19 -7.00 8.83
CA VAL A 45 18.21 -8.06 8.55
C VAL A 45 18.48 -8.62 7.17
N SER A 46 18.44 -9.94 7.03
CA SER A 46 18.50 -10.60 5.73
C SER A 46 17.26 -10.24 4.91
N ILE A 47 17.44 -9.45 3.85
CA ILE A 47 16.35 -9.02 2.98
C ILE A 47 16.02 -10.16 2.00
N PRO A 48 14.81 -10.74 2.04
CA PRO A 48 14.42 -11.81 1.11
C PRO A 48 14.19 -11.25 -0.32
N GLN A 49 14.04 -12.14 -1.31
CA GLN A 49 13.70 -11.75 -2.70
C GLN A 49 12.28 -11.16 -2.83
N SER A 50 11.45 -11.37 -1.82
CA SER A 50 10.08 -10.88 -1.79
C SER A 50 9.56 -10.83 -0.37
N LEU A 51 8.54 -10.01 -0.14
CA LEU A 51 7.83 -9.91 1.11
C LEU A 51 6.34 -9.69 0.90
N LEU A 52 5.57 -9.85 1.98
CA LEU A 52 4.16 -9.55 2.01
C LEU A 52 3.90 -8.33 2.91
N PHE A 53 3.07 -7.44 2.43
CA PHE A 53 2.50 -6.34 3.20
C PHE A 53 1.10 -6.75 3.64
N HIS A 54 0.82 -6.72 4.93
CA HIS A 54 -0.52 -6.89 5.48
C HIS A 54 -1.01 -5.56 6.03
N CYS A 55 -1.88 -4.91 5.28
CA CYS A 55 -2.55 -3.68 5.68
C CYS A 55 -3.85 -4.05 6.39
N ILE A 56 -3.97 -3.65 7.65
CA ILE A 56 -5.13 -3.97 8.48
C ILE A 56 -5.88 -2.69 8.81
N THR A 57 -7.18 -2.72 8.57
CA THR A 57 -8.13 -1.67 8.92
C THR A 57 -8.92 -2.12 10.13
N VAL A 58 -8.97 -1.28 11.15
CA VAL A 58 -9.82 -1.48 12.33
C VAL A 58 -10.87 -0.37 12.29
N ARG A 59 -12.15 -0.73 12.25
CA ARG A 59 -13.27 0.21 12.30
C ARG A 59 -13.94 0.11 13.67
N GLU A 60 -14.61 1.17 14.11
CA GLU A 60 -15.34 1.17 15.39
C GLU A 60 -16.37 0.03 15.46
N HIS A 61 -17.11 -0.23 14.38
CA HIS A 61 -18.04 -1.36 14.30
C HIS A 61 -17.37 -2.73 14.47
N ASP A 62 -16.08 -2.87 14.15
CA ASP A 62 -15.38 -4.13 14.40
C ASP A 62 -15.25 -4.38 15.91
N LEU A 63 -15.08 -3.32 16.71
CA LEU A 63 -14.91 -3.36 18.17
C LEU A 63 -16.21 -3.68 18.92
N GLU A 64 -17.38 -3.48 18.30
CA GLU A 64 -18.69 -3.73 18.91
C GLU A 64 -19.14 -5.20 18.78
N SER A 65 -18.47 -6.01 17.95
CA SER A 65 -18.83 -7.41 17.77
C SER A 65 -18.13 -8.32 18.79
N LEU A 66 -18.78 -9.42 19.18
CA LEU A 66 -18.19 -10.46 20.03
C LEU A 66 -16.90 -11.09 19.46
N ASN A 67 -16.66 -10.96 18.15
CA ASN A 67 -15.43 -11.43 17.47
C ASN A 67 -15.04 -10.44 16.36
N PRO A 68 -14.30 -9.35 16.69
CA PRO A 68 -13.84 -8.37 15.71
C PRO A 68 -13.00 -9.06 14.62
N ILE A 69 -13.45 -9.03 13.36
CA ILE A 69 -12.63 -9.46 12.23
C ILE A 69 -12.21 -8.22 11.46
N PRO A 70 -11.00 -7.69 11.71
CA PRO A 70 -10.55 -6.50 11.02
C PRO A 70 -10.36 -6.79 9.52
N ASN A 71 -10.62 -5.78 8.68
CA ASN A 71 -10.40 -5.92 7.25
C ASN A 71 -8.90 -5.96 6.95
N ARG A 72 -8.45 -6.99 6.24
CA ARG A 72 -7.04 -7.19 5.88
C ARG A 72 -6.87 -7.28 4.38
N ALA A 73 -6.05 -6.39 3.83
CA ALA A 73 -5.51 -6.50 2.48
C ALA A 73 -4.07 -7.02 2.55
N THR A 74 -3.72 -7.99 1.70
CA THR A 74 -2.36 -8.52 1.61
C THR A 74 -1.80 -8.29 0.22
N MET A 75 -0.62 -7.69 0.14
CA MET A 75 0.07 -7.37 -1.11
C MET A 75 1.44 -8.02 -1.15
N PHE A 76 1.80 -8.58 -2.30
CA PHE A 76 3.11 -9.16 -2.55
C PHE A 76 4.03 -8.14 -3.23
N LYS A 77 5.26 -8.02 -2.76
CA LYS A 77 6.28 -7.16 -3.38
C LYS A 77 7.58 -7.93 -3.55
N LYS A 78 8.13 -7.90 -4.77
CA LYS A 78 9.49 -8.35 -5.04
C LYS A 78 10.49 -7.29 -4.61
N ILE A 79 11.62 -7.72 -4.09
CA ILE A 79 12.73 -6.87 -3.66
C ILE A 79 13.92 -7.13 -4.58
N ARG A 80 14.58 -6.06 -5.01
CA ARG A 80 15.84 -6.18 -5.75
C ARG A 80 16.99 -6.43 -4.79
N PHE A 81 17.97 -7.22 -5.21
CA PHE A 81 19.13 -7.60 -4.38
C PHE A 81 20.03 -6.43 -3.95
N ASP A 82 19.89 -5.27 -4.59
CA ASP A 82 20.77 -4.10 -4.41
C ASP A 82 20.06 -2.93 -3.72
N GLN A 83 18.95 -3.18 -3.03
CA GLN A 83 18.15 -2.13 -2.38
C GLN A 83 17.98 -2.38 -0.88
N ASP A 84 18.50 -1.45 -0.08
CA ASP A 84 18.32 -1.45 1.39
C ASP A 84 17.02 -0.74 1.82
N THR A 85 16.33 -0.12 0.86
CA THR A 85 15.05 0.55 1.07
C THR A 85 14.09 0.13 -0.02
N ILE A 86 12.86 -0.22 0.39
CA ILE A 86 11.77 -0.47 -0.54
C ILE A 86 10.71 0.62 -0.42
N THR A 87 10.12 0.97 -1.56
CA THR A 87 8.98 1.88 -1.62
C THR A 87 7.74 1.09 -2.01
N PHE A 88 6.68 1.33 -1.27
CA PHE A 88 5.36 0.78 -1.50
C PHE A 88 4.35 1.92 -1.59
N PHE A 89 3.50 1.86 -2.61
CA PHE A 89 2.37 2.78 -2.77
C PHE A 89 1.09 2.02 -2.44
N PHE A 90 0.33 2.52 -1.47
CA PHE A 90 -0.92 1.90 -1.08
C PHE A 90 -2.10 2.70 -1.59
N MET A 91 -2.66 2.21 -2.69
CA MET A 91 -3.97 2.58 -3.19
C MET A 91 -4.97 1.56 -2.62
N SER A 92 -5.83 1.95 -1.68
CA SER A 92 -7.26 1.56 -1.74
C SER A 92 -8.06 1.77 -0.46
N LEU A 93 -7.47 1.76 0.73
CA LEU A 93 -8.27 1.77 1.97
C LEU A 93 -7.55 2.49 3.11
N PRO A 94 -8.29 3.16 4.02
CA PRO A 94 -7.69 3.62 5.26
C PRO A 94 -7.14 2.41 6.01
N PHE A 95 -5.93 2.52 6.53
CA PHE A 95 -5.29 1.45 7.31
C PHE A 95 -4.79 2.01 8.64
N HIS A 96 -4.68 1.13 9.63
CA HIS A 96 -4.25 1.48 10.98
C HIS A 96 -2.95 0.75 11.34
N LEU A 97 -2.80 -0.48 10.83
CA LEU A 97 -1.63 -1.31 11.07
C LEU A 97 -1.06 -1.77 9.74
N ILE A 98 0.26 -1.79 9.65
CA ILE A 98 0.97 -2.47 8.56
C ILE A 98 1.97 -3.43 9.15
N PHE A 99 1.76 -4.72 8.88
CA PHE A 99 2.75 -5.75 9.11
C PHE A 99 3.49 -6.05 7.81
N VAL A 100 4.81 -6.10 7.89
CA VAL A 100 5.66 -6.63 6.83
C VAL A 100 6.07 -8.05 7.22
N GLN A 101 5.73 -9.02 6.39
CA GLN A 101 6.13 -10.39 6.55
C GLN A 101 7.35 -10.68 5.67
N LEU A 102 8.48 -10.98 6.33
CA LEU A 102 9.70 -11.46 5.69
C LEU A 102 9.83 -12.96 6.01
N GLU A 103 9.66 -13.82 5.00
CA GLU A 103 9.57 -15.27 5.18
C GLU A 103 8.49 -15.61 6.23
N ASP A 104 8.87 -16.09 7.42
CA ASP A 104 7.94 -16.45 8.50
C ASP A 104 7.90 -15.41 9.65
N LYS A 105 8.61 -14.28 9.51
CA LYS A 105 8.70 -13.24 10.53
C LYS A 105 7.82 -12.04 10.19
N PHE A 106 7.08 -11.56 11.18
CA PHE A 106 6.21 -10.40 11.05
C PHE A 106 6.80 -9.20 11.80
N TYR A 107 6.81 -8.05 11.12
CA TYR A 107 7.31 -6.79 11.66
C TYR A 107 6.20 -5.75 11.59
N LEU A 108 5.80 -5.19 12.74
CA LEU A 108 4.89 -4.04 12.77
C LEU A 108 5.68 -2.80 12.35
N THR A 109 5.31 -2.23 11.20
CA THR A 109 6.06 -1.11 10.59
C THR A 109 5.32 0.22 10.64
N VAL A 110 3.98 0.16 10.69
CA VAL A 110 3.13 1.34 10.86
C VAL A 110 2.05 1.01 11.88
N LEU A 111 1.86 1.92 12.83
CA LEU A 111 0.76 1.95 13.77
C LEU A 111 0.24 3.38 13.82
N GLN A 112 -1.02 3.57 13.44
CA GLN A 112 -1.66 4.88 13.46
C GLN A 112 -3.14 4.76 13.83
N HIS A 113 -3.64 5.80 14.51
CA HIS A 113 -5.05 5.88 14.90
C HIS A 113 -5.91 6.53 13.82
N ILE A 114 -5.37 7.52 13.11
CA ILE A 114 -6.07 8.26 12.05
C ILE A 114 -5.30 8.06 10.75
N TYR A 115 -5.98 7.53 9.74
CA TYR A 115 -5.43 7.44 8.40
C TYR A 115 -5.37 8.83 7.75
N THR A 116 -4.19 9.20 7.24
CA THR A 116 -4.00 10.43 6.46
C THR A 116 -3.66 10.06 5.01
N PRO A 117 -4.44 10.52 4.00
CA PRO A 117 -4.13 10.24 2.60
C PRO A 117 -2.92 11.05 2.12
N SER A 118 -2.28 10.58 1.04
CA SER A 118 -1.22 11.32 0.31
C SER A 118 0.01 11.70 1.15
N VAL A 119 0.28 10.96 2.22
CA VAL A 119 1.46 11.15 3.06
C VAL A 119 2.60 10.21 2.66
N THR A 120 3.82 10.61 3.00
CA THR A 120 4.98 9.70 2.98
C THR A 120 5.29 9.23 4.39
N ILE A 121 5.27 7.93 4.61
CA ILE A 121 5.63 7.27 5.86
C ILE A 121 7.00 6.63 5.70
N GLN A 122 7.93 6.99 6.56
CA GLN A 122 9.25 6.37 6.62
C GLN A 122 9.33 5.47 7.84
N THR A 123 9.77 4.23 7.64
CA THR A 123 9.88 3.22 8.69
C THR A 123 11.12 2.37 8.50
N LYS A 124 11.47 1.61 9.54
CA LYS A 124 12.69 0.83 9.61
C LYS A 124 12.40 -0.55 10.19
N ILE A 125 12.88 -1.58 9.51
CA ILE A 125 12.93 -2.94 10.01
C ILE A 125 14.37 -3.24 10.44
N ALA A 126 14.54 -3.60 11.71
CA ALA A 126 15.81 -4.00 12.27
C ALA A 126 15.67 -5.31 13.05
N ARG A 127 16.79 -6.01 13.23
CA ARG A 127 16.85 -7.20 14.08
C ARG A 127 16.55 -6.80 15.53
N SER A 128 15.65 -7.54 16.18
CA SER A 128 15.37 -7.41 17.61
C SER A 128 16.45 -8.08 18.46
#